data_AF-A0A225V7X2-F1
#
_entry.id   AF-A0A225V7X2-F1
#
_cell.length_a   1.000
_cell.length_b   1.000
_cell.length_c   1.000
_cell.angle_alpha   90.00
_cell.angle_beta   90.00
_cell.angle_gamma   90.00
#
_symmetry.space_group_name_H-M   'P 1'
#
loop_
_entity.id
_entity.type
_entity.pdbx_description
1 polymer ?
#
loop_
_entity_poly.entity_id
_entity_poly.type
_entity_poly.pdbx_seq_one_letter_code
_entity_poly.pdbx_strand_id
1 'polypeptide(L)'
;MGKKCLERSITEQEFAKLQVLLIQTATDVVKCLKVLNRNLGKYDRRHGLHFRSTSKYFMKNDIQVVKDSTTDLKYVAKRIRKSKTPTKSEISAARMSMNNTADAMNDLKQAGRMFDQNHGKSRG
;
A
#
# COMPACT_ATOMS: atom_id res chain seq x y z
N MET A 1 -7.78 41.07 -10.79
CA MET A 1 -6.63 40.14 -10.69
C MET A 1 -6.61 39.28 -9.41
N GLY A 2 -7.43 39.54 -8.38
CA GLY A 2 -7.36 38.82 -7.09
C GLY A 2 -7.81 37.35 -7.06
N LYS A 3 -8.84 36.95 -7.83
CA LYS A 3 -9.39 35.58 -7.78
C LYS A 3 -8.41 34.49 -8.24
N LYS A 4 -7.66 34.74 -9.33
CA LYS A 4 -6.69 33.78 -9.90
C LYS A 4 -5.47 33.53 -9.00
N CYS A 5 -5.06 34.52 -8.20
CA CYS A 5 -3.93 34.37 -7.27
C CYS A 5 -4.32 33.47 -6.08
N LEU A 6 -5.54 33.66 -5.56
CA LEU A 6 -6.08 32.86 -4.47
C LEU A 6 -6.27 31.39 -4.89
N GLU A 7 -6.88 31.13 -6.05
CA GLU A 7 -7.05 29.77 -6.59
C GLU A 7 -5.73 29.02 -6.77
N ARG A 8 -4.68 29.73 -7.24
CA ARG A 8 -3.34 29.16 -7.38
C ARG A 8 -2.76 28.75 -6.03
N SER A 9 -2.90 29.60 -5.01
CA SER A 9 -2.42 29.29 -3.65
C SER A 9 -3.14 28.10 -3.01
N ILE A 10 -4.45 27.98 -3.21
CA ILE A 10 -5.25 26.83 -2.74
C ILE A 10 -4.81 25.55 -3.45
N THR A 11 -4.60 25.61 -4.76
CA THR A 11 -4.16 24.45 -5.56
C THR A 11 -2.78 23.97 -5.10
N GLU A 12 -1.84 24.89 -4.86
CA GLU A 12 -0.50 24.55 -4.35
C GLU A 12 -0.58 23.93 -2.94
N GLN A 13 -1.43 24.45 -2.07
CA GLN A 13 -1.67 23.89 -0.74
C GLN A 13 -2.25 22.46 -0.80
N GLU A 14 -3.26 22.23 -1.61
CA GLU A 14 -3.86 20.89 -1.78
C GLU A 14 -2.87 19.90 -2.38
N PHE A 15 -2.00 20.35 -3.29
CA PHE A 15 -0.95 19.52 -3.86
C PHE A 15 0.12 19.12 -2.83
N ALA A 16 0.46 20.02 -1.91
CA ALA A 16 1.33 19.71 -0.77
C ALA A 16 0.66 18.73 0.22
N LYS A 17 -0.63 18.90 0.50
CA LYS A 17 -1.40 17.94 1.33
C LYS A 17 -1.42 16.55 0.70
N LEU A 18 -1.61 16.46 -0.61
CA LEU A 18 -1.55 15.20 -1.35
C LEU A 18 -0.19 14.51 -1.17
N GLN A 19 0.91 15.25 -1.28
CA GLN A 19 2.26 14.72 -1.03
C GLN A 19 2.38 14.08 0.36
N VAL A 20 1.92 14.78 1.40
CA VAL A 20 1.98 14.30 2.78
C VAL A 20 1.13 13.04 2.94
N LEU A 21 -0.08 13.04 2.38
CA LEU A 21 -0.99 11.90 2.44
C LEU A 21 -0.40 10.64 1.79
N LEU A 22 0.26 10.77 0.64
CA LEU A 22 0.91 9.64 -0.04
C LEU A 22 2.05 9.05 0.79
N ILE A 23 2.86 9.90 1.43
CA ILE A 23 3.96 9.45 2.30
C ILE A 23 3.41 8.75 3.54
N GLN A 24 2.38 9.31 4.15
CA GLN A 24 1.74 8.73 5.33
C GLN A 24 1.14 7.37 5.00
N THR A 25 0.36 7.29 3.91
CA THR A 25 -0.23 6.04 3.42
C THR A 25 0.85 4.98 3.17
N ALA A 26 1.92 5.32 2.44
CA ALA A 26 3.00 4.39 2.19
C ALA A 26 3.71 3.93 3.47
N THR A 27 3.81 4.80 4.47
CA THR A 27 4.40 4.47 5.77
C THR A 27 3.51 3.51 6.55
N ASP A 28 2.20 3.74 6.56
CA ASP A 28 1.25 2.89 7.27
C ASP A 28 1.09 1.52 6.61
N VAL A 29 1.12 1.43 5.27
CA VAL A 29 1.18 0.15 4.56
C VAL A 29 2.43 -0.64 4.94
N VAL A 30 3.62 -0.01 4.97
CA VAL A 30 4.85 -0.69 5.42
C VAL A 30 4.73 -1.20 6.86
N LYS A 31 4.16 -0.39 7.77
CA LYS A 31 3.95 -0.82 9.16
C LYS A 31 2.98 -2.00 9.23
N CYS A 32 1.88 -1.95 8.49
CA CYS A 32 0.90 -3.02 8.38
C CYS A 32 1.55 -4.33 7.92
N LEU A 33 2.32 -4.30 6.82
CA LEU A 33 3.04 -5.48 6.32
C LEU A 33 4.06 -6.04 7.31
N LYS A 34 4.74 -5.19 8.10
CA LYS A 34 5.65 -5.65 9.16
C LYS A 34 4.90 -6.41 10.25
N VAL A 35 3.75 -5.90 10.68
CA VAL A 35 2.90 -6.56 11.67
C VAL A 35 2.36 -7.88 11.11
N LEU A 36 1.85 -7.88 9.88
CA LEU A 36 1.37 -9.08 9.20
C LEU A 36 2.46 -10.16 9.13
N ASN A 37 3.65 -9.85 8.62
CA ASN A 37 4.75 -10.81 8.52
C ASN A 37 5.15 -11.42 9.87
N ARG A 38 5.13 -10.62 10.94
CA ARG A 38 5.38 -11.09 12.30
C ARG A 38 4.29 -12.05 12.77
N ASN A 39 3.03 -11.74 12.48
CA ASN A 39 1.89 -12.56 12.88
C ASN A 39 1.83 -13.87 12.09
N LEU A 40 2.05 -13.85 10.76
CA LEU A 40 2.16 -15.06 9.94
C LEU A 40 3.26 -15.98 10.47
N GLY A 41 4.45 -15.43 10.76
CA GLY A 41 5.54 -16.23 11.34
C GLY A 41 5.28 -16.75 12.76
N LYS A 42 4.38 -16.13 13.54
CA LYS A 42 3.91 -16.68 14.82
C LYS A 42 2.87 -17.78 14.60
N TYR A 43 1.94 -17.57 13.68
CA TYR A 43 0.92 -18.53 13.29
C TYR A 43 1.55 -19.82 12.78
N ASP A 44 2.49 -19.72 11.84
CA ASP A 44 3.20 -20.85 11.24
C ASP A 44 3.88 -21.71 12.32
N ARG A 45 4.59 -21.04 13.26
CA ARG A 45 5.24 -21.72 14.40
C ARG A 45 4.25 -22.43 15.32
N ARG A 46 3.13 -21.77 15.67
CA ARG A 46 2.09 -22.36 16.54
C ARG A 46 1.43 -23.59 15.93
N HIS A 47 1.38 -23.66 14.60
CA HIS A 47 0.72 -24.73 13.86
C HIS A 47 1.69 -25.74 13.24
N GLY A 48 2.99 -25.66 13.54
CA GLY A 48 4.00 -26.57 12.98
C GLY A 48 4.09 -26.52 11.46
N LEU A 49 3.77 -25.37 10.85
CA LEU A 49 3.85 -25.21 9.40
C LEU A 49 5.30 -24.95 8.99
N HIS A 50 5.75 -25.65 7.95
CA HIS A 50 7.14 -25.63 7.51
C HIS A 50 7.23 -25.52 5.98
N PHE A 51 8.26 -24.82 5.51
CA PHE A 51 8.56 -24.69 4.08
C PHE A 51 7.35 -24.17 3.26
N ARG A 52 6.89 -24.93 2.26
CA ARG A 52 5.82 -24.55 1.32
C ARG A 52 4.42 -24.51 1.94
N SER A 53 4.19 -25.11 3.11
CA SER A 53 2.87 -25.08 3.78
C SER A 53 2.67 -23.84 4.67
N THR A 54 3.67 -22.98 4.78
CA THR A 54 3.58 -21.78 5.62
C THR A 54 2.67 -20.73 5.01
N SER A 55 1.89 -20.07 5.86
CA SER A 55 1.07 -18.90 5.48
C SER A 55 1.92 -17.79 4.87
N LYS A 56 3.13 -17.62 5.39
CA LYS A 56 4.11 -16.66 4.87
C LYS A 56 4.59 -16.99 3.46
N TYR A 57 4.78 -18.28 3.13
CA TYR A 57 5.14 -18.70 1.77
C TYR A 57 3.97 -18.50 0.82
N PHE A 58 2.75 -18.89 1.24
CA PHE A 58 1.53 -18.75 0.45
C PHE A 58 1.27 -17.30 0.02
N MET A 59 1.36 -16.35 0.96
CA MET A 59 1.08 -14.92 0.71
C MET A 59 2.30 -14.13 0.20
N LYS A 60 3.43 -14.79 -0.09
CA LYS A 60 4.71 -14.11 -0.36
C LYS A 60 4.61 -13.16 -1.55
N ASN A 61 3.96 -13.60 -2.62
CA ASN A 61 3.86 -12.83 -3.86
C ASN A 61 2.96 -11.60 -3.66
N ASP A 62 1.79 -11.76 -3.03
CA ASP A 62 0.89 -10.63 -2.73
C ASP A 62 1.57 -9.60 -1.81
N ILE A 63 2.31 -10.07 -0.79
CA ILE A 63 3.12 -9.18 0.07
C ILE A 63 4.15 -8.41 -0.75
N GLN A 64 4.76 -9.03 -1.76
CA GLN A 64 5.72 -8.36 -2.63
C GLN A 64 5.04 -7.31 -3.52
N VAL A 65 3.90 -7.63 -4.12
CA VAL A 65 3.12 -6.68 -4.92
C VAL A 65 2.72 -5.45 -4.11
N VAL A 66 2.31 -5.63 -2.85
CA VAL A 66 2.02 -4.48 -1.95
C VAL A 66 3.28 -3.64 -1.66
N LYS A 67 4.46 -4.26 -1.50
CA LYS A 67 5.70 -3.50 -1.30
C LYS A 67 6.08 -2.69 -2.52
N ASP A 68 5.89 -3.26 -3.71
CA ASP A 68 6.23 -2.61 -4.97
C ASP A 68 5.30 -1.41 -5.21
N SER A 69 3.99 -1.59 -5.06
CA SER A 69 3.01 -0.47 -5.16
C SER A 69 3.24 0.60 -4.09
N THR A 70 3.66 0.22 -2.89
CA THR A 70 4.07 1.17 -1.84
C THR A 70 5.33 1.96 -2.20
N THR A 71 6.24 1.35 -2.95
CA THR A 71 7.44 2.03 -3.46
C THR A 71 7.05 3.05 -4.53
N ASP A 72 6.10 2.70 -5.39
CA ASP A 72 5.54 3.63 -6.39
C ASP A 72 4.85 4.83 -5.71
N LEU A 73 4.08 4.61 -4.64
CA LEU A 73 3.47 5.70 -3.87
C LEU A 73 4.51 6.72 -3.36
N LYS A 74 5.61 6.21 -2.80
CA LYS A 74 6.72 7.07 -2.33
C LYS A 74 7.40 7.80 -3.48
N TYR A 75 7.55 7.12 -4.62
CA TYR A 75 8.13 7.71 -5.81
C TYR A 75 7.28 8.87 -6.33
N VAL A 76 5.96 8.68 -6.46
CA VAL A 76 5.04 9.74 -6.86
C VAL A 76 5.04 10.89 -5.85
N ALA A 77 5.02 10.60 -4.54
CA ALA A 77 5.12 11.66 -3.53
C ALA A 77 6.41 12.48 -3.66
N LYS A 78 7.54 11.83 -3.95
CA LYS A 78 8.82 12.51 -4.18
C LYS A 78 8.80 13.38 -5.44
N ARG A 79 8.08 12.96 -6.49
CA ARG A 79 7.91 13.74 -7.71
C ARG A 79 7.02 14.96 -7.47
N ILE A 80 5.88 14.81 -6.79
CA ILE A 80 5.00 15.90 -6.37
C ILE A 80 5.80 16.95 -5.60
N ARG A 81 6.59 16.53 -4.60
CA ARG A 81 7.44 17.43 -3.81
C ARG A 81 8.45 18.23 -4.65
N LYS A 82 8.95 17.63 -5.73
CA LYS A 82 9.93 18.27 -6.62
C LYS A 82 9.28 19.17 -7.68
N SER A 83 7.99 18.98 -7.94
CA SER A 83 7.29 19.79 -8.93
C SER A 83 7.07 21.20 -8.38
N LYS A 84 7.47 22.21 -9.15
CA LYS A 84 7.30 23.63 -8.78
C LYS A 84 5.85 24.09 -8.85
N THR A 85 5.01 23.37 -9.59
CA THR A 85 3.59 23.65 -9.75
C THR A 85 2.79 22.34 -9.77
N PRO A 86 1.52 22.36 -9.35
CA PRO A 86 0.63 21.21 -9.50
C PRO A 86 0.45 20.86 -10.98
N THR A 87 0.66 19.60 -11.36
CA THR A 87 0.44 19.13 -12.74
C THR A 87 -0.62 18.03 -12.77
N LYS A 88 -1.43 18.02 -13.83
CA LYS A 88 -2.46 16.99 -14.02
C LYS A 88 -1.86 15.58 -14.06
N SER A 89 -0.66 15.42 -14.63
CA SER A 89 0.03 14.14 -14.72
C SER A 89 0.45 13.59 -13.35
N GLU A 90 0.95 14.45 -12.44
CA GLU A 90 1.28 14.04 -11.07
C GLU A 90 0.02 13.67 -10.27
N ILE A 91 -1.08 14.41 -10.46
CA ILE A 91 -2.37 14.09 -9.81
C ILE A 91 -2.91 12.74 -10.30
N SER A 92 -2.88 12.49 -11.62
CA SER A 92 -3.28 11.20 -12.19
C SER A 92 -2.38 10.06 -11.71
N ALA A 93 -1.07 10.28 -11.67
CA ALA A 93 -0.11 9.28 -11.16
C ALA A 93 -0.36 8.96 -9.68
N ALA A 94 -0.64 9.97 -8.86
CA ALA A 94 -0.97 9.79 -7.45
C ALA A 94 -2.24 8.96 -7.28
N ARG A 95 -3.30 9.30 -8.01
CA ARG A 95 -4.55 8.54 -7.99
C ARG A 95 -4.36 7.09 -8.41
N MET A 96 -3.67 6.86 -9.53
CA MET A 96 -3.39 5.51 -10.01
C MET A 96 -2.57 4.71 -9.00
N SER A 97 -1.51 5.30 -8.44
CA SER A 97 -0.66 4.62 -7.46
C SER A 97 -1.41 4.30 -6.15
N MET A 98 -2.30 5.19 -5.70
CA MET A 98 -3.20 4.93 -4.57
C MET A 98 -4.15 3.78 -4.85
N ASN A 99 -4.81 3.76 -6.01
CA ASN A 99 -5.74 2.70 -6.39
C ASN A 99 -5.01 1.36 -6.50
N ASN A 100 -3.87 1.30 -7.20
CA ASN A 100 -3.07 0.08 -7.33
C ASN A 100 -2.62 -0.45 -5.96
N THR A 101 -2.29 0.44 -5.01
CA THR A 101 -1.93 0.02 -3.64
C THR A 101 -3.14 -0.52 -2.88
N ALA A 102 -4.31 0.09 -3.04
CA ALA A 102 -5.55 -0.38 -2.42
C ALA A 102 -5.95 -1.75 -2.97
N ASP A 103 -5.86 -1.94 -4.29
CA ASP A 103 -6.17 -3.21 -4.95
C ASP A 103 -5.19 -4.31 -4.49
N ALA A 104 -3.88 -4.03 -4.48
CA ALA A 104 -2.88 -4.97 -3.98
C ALA A 104 -3.12 -5.37 -2.50
N MET A 105 -3.55 -4.43 -1.66
CA MET A 105 -3.91 -4.71 -0.26
C MET A 105 -5.17 -5.57 -0.14
N ASN A 106 -6.15 -5.38 -1.04
CA ASN A 106 -7.35 -6.21 -1.10
C ASN A 106 -7.03 -7.63 -1.58
N ASP A 107 -6.16 -7.78 -2.56
CA ASP A 107 -5.70 -9.09 -3.05
C ASP A 107 -4.95 -9.85 -1.96
N LEU A 108 -4.04 -9.17 -1.25
CA LEU A 108 -3.36 -9.75 -0.08
C LEU A 108 -4.34 -10.21 1.00
N LYS A 109 -5.37 -9.42 1.29
CA LYS A 109 -6.43 -9.80 2.23
C LYS A 109 -7.20 -11.03 1.73
N GLN A 110 -7.49 -11.09 0.44
CA GLN A 110 -8.17 -12.23 -0.17
C GLN A 110 -7.32 -13.51 -0.12
N ALA A 111 -6.01 -13.40 -0.39
CA ALA A 111 -5.06 -14.50 -0.24
C ALA A 111 -5.05 -15.05 1.19
N GLY A 112 -5.08 -14.17 2.20
CA GLY A 112 -5.20 -14.59 3.61
C GLY A 112 -6.48 -15.40 3.88
N ARG A 113 -7.62 -14.94 3.36
CA ARG A 113 -8.90 -15.67 3.49
C ARG A 113 -8.88 -17.02 2.79
N MET A 114 -8.26 -17.11 1.61
CA MET A 114 -8.12 -18.38 0.89
C MET A 114 -7.25 -19.36 1.68
N PHE A 115 -6.15 -18.88 2.28
CA PHE A 115 -5.32 -19.69 3.14
C PHE A 115 -6.13 -20.24 4.34
N ASP A 116 -6.88 -19.37 5.02
CA ASP A 116 -7.74 -19.77 6.14
C ASP A 116 -8.79 -20.81 5.72
N GLN A 117 -9.40 -20.67 4.54
CA GLN A 117 -10.37 -21.65 4.04
C GLN A 117 -9.74 -23.02 3.74
N ASN A 118 -8.53 -23.03 3.18
CA ASN A 118 -7.81 -24.26 2.85
C ASN A 118 -7.33 -24.99 4.12
N HIS A 119 -6.96 -24.25 5.16
CA HIS A 119 -6.45 -24.82 6.40
C HIS A 119 -7.51 -24.98 7.51
N GLY A 120 -8.64 -24.29 7.42
CA GLY A 120 -9.75 -24.36 8.37
C GLY A 120 -10.70 -25.53 8.13
N LYS A 121 -10.82 -26.02 6.88
CA LYS A 121 -11.68 -27.17 6.54
C LYS A 121 -11.08 -28.55 6.87
N SER A 122 -9.78 -28.63 7.17
CA SER A 122 -9.07 -29.90 7.39
C SER A 122 -8.94 -30.31 8.87
N ARG A 123 -9.65 -29.65 9.80
CA ARG A 123 -9.68 -29.98 11.24
C ARG A 123 -11.09 -30.43 11.70
N GLY A 124 -11.75 -31.24 10.88
CA GLY A 124 -12.91 -32.06 11.29
C GLY A 124 -12.45 -33.37 11.88
#